data_AF-G7IK64-F1
#
_entry.id   AF-G7IK64-F1
#
_cell.length_a   1.000
_cell.length_b   1.000
_cell.length_c   1.000
_cell.angle_alpha   90.00
_cell.angle_beta   90.00
_cell.angle_gamma   90.00
#
_symmetry.space_group_name_H-M   'P 1'
#
loop_
_entity.id
_entity.type
_entity.pdbx_description
1 polymer ?
#
loop_
_entity_poly.entity_id
_entity_poly.type
_entity_poly.pdbx_seq_one_letter_code
_entity_poly.pdbx_strand_id
1 'polypeptide(L)' 'MENSVFDPKTKVAAVYYNGWKTYHLFRIRTDVTLSRLKGQLDQINRQLNYRDT' A
#
# COMPACT_ATOMS: atom_id res chain seq x y z
N MET A 1 19.68 -11.35 -8.22
CA MET A 1 19.50 -10.36 -7.15
C MET A 1 18.91 -9.13 -7.81
N GLU A 2 17.60 -8.93 -7.72
CA GLU A 2 16.98 -7.72 -8.26
C GLU A 2 17.45 -6.54 -7.43
N ASN A 3 18.13 -5.59 -8.06
CA ASN A 3 18.53 -4.34 -7.44
C ASN A 3 17.26 -3.58 -7.06
N SER A 4 16.80 -3.70 -5.82
CA SER A 4 15.69 -2.91 -5.33
C SER A 4 16.14 -1.45 -5.33
N VAL A 5 15.77 -0.70 -6.36
CA VAL A 5 16.00 0.74 -6.42
C VAL A 5 15.35 1.34 -5.19
N PHE A 6 16.18 1.80 -4.25
CA PHE A 6 15.72 2.47 -3.05
C PHE A 6 15.18 3.84 -3.46
N ASP A 7 13.86 3.95 -3.48
CA ASP A 7 13.18 5.23 -3.62
C ASP A 7 12.87 5.77 -2.22
N PRO A 8 13.57 6.83 -1.74
CA PRO A 8 13.36 7.37 -0.40
C PRO A 8 11.94 7.92 -0.19
N LYS A 9 11.24 8.23 -1.29
CA LYS A 9 9.86 8.71 -1.30
C LYS A 9 8.84 7.58 -1.23
N THR A 10 9.29 6.34 -1.37
CA THR A 10 8.46 5.17 -1.20
C THR A 10 8.68 4.59 0.21
N LYS A 11 7.62 4.48 1.00
CA LYS A 11 7.63 3.87 2.34
C LYS A 11 6.80 2.60 2.35
N VAL A 12 7.10 1.71 3.29
CA VAL A 12 6.27 0.54 3.58
C VAL A 12 5.28 0.91 4.68
N ALA A 13 4.00 0.69 4.45
CA ALA A 13 2.93 0.91 5.42
C ALA A 13 2.27 -0.44 5.77
N ALA A 14 2.05 -0.67 7.05
CA ALA A 14 1.24 -1.78 7.54
C ALA A 14 -0.22 -1.33 7.64
N VAL A 15 -1.11 -2.07 6.99
CA VAL A 15 -2.56 -1.84 7.05
C VAL A 15 -3.19 -2.98 7.83
N TYR A 16 -3.91 -2.61 8.89
CA TYR A 16 -4.65 -3.53 9.75
C TYR A 16 -6.12 -3.45 9.36
N TYR A 17 -6.66 -4.55 8.85
CA TYR A 17 -8.08 -4.65 8.49
C TYR A 17 -8.83 -5.43 9.57
N ASN A 18 -9.94 -4.88 10.04
CA ASN A 18 -10.71 -5.47 11.14
C ASN A 18 -11.24 -6.85 10.72
N GLY A 19 -10.93 -7.87 11.52
CA GLY A 19 -11.29 -9.26 11.25
C GLY A 19 -10.14 -10.13 10.73
N TRP A 20 -9.01 -9.53 10.34
CA TRP A 20 -7.83 -10.28 9.91
C TRP A 20 -6.79 -10.35 11.04
N LYS A 21 -6.17 -11.53 11.22
CA LYS A 21 -5.16 -11.76 12.27
C LYS A 21 -3.78 -11.22 11.90
N THR A 22 -3.60 -10.81 10.63
CA THR A 22 -2.33 -10.39 10.04
C THR A 22 -2.45 -9.01 9.39
N TYR A 23 -1.38 -8.23 9.44
CA TYR A 23 -1.27 -6.96 8.73
C TYR A 23 -0.82 -7.16 7.28
N HIS A 24 -1.27 -6.26 6.40
CA HIS A 24 -0.86 -6.24 5.00
C HIS A 24 0.14 -5.12 4.77
N LEU A 25 1.29 -5.47 4.20
CA LEU A 25 2.33 -4.51 3.87
C LEU A 25 2.12 -3.98 2.45
N PHE A 26 2.03 -2.67 2.32
CA PHE A 26 1.92 -1.97 1.04
C PHE A 26 3.06 -0.97 0.88
N ARG A 27 3.52 -0.77 -0.36
CA ARG A 27 4.43 0.33 -0.70
C ARG A 27 3.60 1.55 -1.08
N ILE A 28 3.79 2.64 -0.34
CA ILE A 28 3.13 3.94 -0.59
C ILE A 28 4.16 4.98 -0.98
N ARG A 29 3.78 5.95 -1.80
CA ARG A 29 4.60 7.14 -2.04
C ARG A 29 4.17 8.24 -1.09
N THR A 30 5.11 8.92 -0.46
CA THR A 30 4.84 9.95 0.54
C THR A 30 4.84 11.36 -0.04
N ASP A 31 5.44 11.57 -1.21
CA ASP A 31 5.55 12.88 -1.87
C ASP A 31 4.48 13.08 -2.97
N VAL A 32 3.23 12.81 -2.63
CA VAL A 32 2.13 12.81 -3.60
C VAL A 32 1.13 13.93 -3.34
N THR A 33 0.49 14.40 -4.40
CA THR A 33 -0.68 15.28 -4.28
C THR A 33 -1.84 14.55 -3.61
N LEU A 34 -2.81 15.29 -3.07
CA LEU A 34 -4.02 14.71 -2.46
C LEU A 34 -4.77 13.77 -3.42
N SER A 35 -4.87 14.14 -4.71
CA SER A 35 -5.51 13.31 -5.73
C SER A 35 -4.79 11.99 -5.96
N ARG A 36 -3.45 12.01 -5.95
CA ARG A 36 -2.61 10.80 -6.07
C ARG A 36 -2.69 9.94 -4.81
N LEU A 37 -2.72 10.54 -3.62
CA LEU A 37 -2.91 9.82 -2.37
C LEU A 37 -4.24 9.06 -2.36
N LYS A 38 -5.33 9.70 -2.79
CA LYS A 38 -6.64 9.04 -2.93
C LYS A 38 -6.56 7.82 -3.85
N GLY A 39 -5.92 7.95 -5.01
CA GLY A 39 -5.72 6.82 -5.93
C GLY A 39 -4.92 5.67 -5.32
N GLN A 40 -3.90 5.97 -4.51
CA GLN A 40 -3.13 4.94 -3.79
C GLN A 40 -3.97 4.21 -2.75
N LEU A 41 -4.82 4.93 -2.01
CA LEU A 41 -5.75 4.33 -1.05
C LEU A 41 -6.80 3.45 -1.75
N ASP A 42 -7.35 3.90 -2.87
CA ASP A 42 -8.29 3.11 -3.68
C ASP A 42 -7.64 1.81 -4.19
N GLN A 43 -6.37 1.88 -4.60
CA GLN A 43 -5.61 0.70 -5.02
C GLN A 43 -5.41 -0.29 -3.86
N ILE A 44 -4.99 0.19 -2.69
CA ILE A 44 -4.84 -0.63 -1.47
C ILE A 44 -6.17 -1.31 -1.13
N ASN A 45 -7.27 -0.55 -1.14
CA ASN A 45 -8.59 -1.07 -0.85
C ASN A 45 -9.01 -2.17 -1.84
N ARG A 46 -8.77 -1.97 -3.14
CA ARG A 46 -9.03 -3.02 -4.15
C ARG A 46 -8.19 -4.27 -3.91
N GLN A 47 -6.90 -4.11 -3.58
CA GLN A 47 -6.01 -5.25 -3.32
C GLN A 47 -6.40 -6.04 -2.06
N LEU A 48 -6.92 -5.34 -1.04
CA LEU A 48 -7.48 -5.99 0.15
C LEU A 48 -8.75 -6.79 -0.20
N ASN A 49 -9.70 -6.18 -0.93
CA ASN A 49 -10.96 -6.82 -1.29
C ASN A 49 -10.84 -7.92 -2.36
N TYR A 50 -9.81 -7.88 -3.21
CA TYR A 50 -9.60 -8.88 -4.27
C TYR A 50 -9.13 -10.25 -3.73
N ARG A 51 -8.68 -10.32 -2.47
CA ARG A 51 -8.16 -11.56 -1.87
C ARG A 51 -9.21 -12.43 -1.17
N ASP A 52 -10.49 -12.06 -1.23
CA ASP A 52 -11.63 -12.82 -0.67
C ASP A 52 -12.39 -13.66 -1.72
N THR A 53 -11.81 -13.93 -2.90
CA THR A 53 -12.35 -14.88 -3.91
C THR A 53 -11.33 -15.97 -4.19
#